data_AF-A0A949LDQ7-F1
#
_entry.id   AF-A0A949LDQ7-F1
#
_cell.length_a   1.000
_cell.length_b   1.000
_cell.length_c   1.000
_cell.angle_alpha   90.00
_cell.angle_beta   90.00
_cell.angle_gamma   90.00
#
_symmetry.space_group_name_H-M   'P 1'
#
loop_
_entity.id
_entity.type
_entity.pdbx_description
1 polymer ?
#
loop_
_entity_poly.entity_id
_entity_poly.type
_entity_poly.pdbx_seq_one_letter_code
_entity_poly.pdbx_strand_id
1 'polypeptide(L)'
;PDNDKTIVRPMPGGRRGKTGPEVNADTEHQNPFAESDFLQPGRPLSVAQQTDEAALITLGVDSGNIHPNAETNGFLASSSGLMLFAVKLRVTAANQDVNAIFHQCVDSVKAFELKLTNFGVPHQQVVSARYMLCSFVDEAILSTPWGSRSGWDRRTLTSTFHNEVHGGEKFFDIVDLLRKDPRQYVELLGFAHACLALGFKGRYRLINNGETNIRNLKEDLYQAILQTLGEQEYSLSRHLPDDDISNQGGKRRFPFWAVAVLTGSALVVAYTTFLFSVNKMSDPVANRLTAIGLEIPVLIKNPRVPTTLSMLSLSQYFPEEIEQDQLYIVEDAHKASIVLNGLGLFESGSAAVTEARKVLLAKLAGVILNISADILVVGHTDDVPIRSIAFPSNWQLSKARAASVAVLLEETLRKRRIEVEGLADRQPLVPNSNADNRAKNRRVEITLFKL
;
A
#
# COMPACT_ATOMS: atom_id res chain seq x y z
N PRO A 1 63.45 44.57 60.74
CA PRO A 1 64.11 43.35 61.29
C PRO A 1 64.17 42.28 60.20
N ASP A 2 65.33 42.19 59.58
CA ASP A 2 65.64 41.35 58.42
C ASP A 2 66.85 40.48 58.79
N ASN A 3 66.72 39.14 58.69
CA ASN A 3 67.76 38.23 58.20
C ASN A 3 67.44 36.73 58.43
N ASP A 4 67.51 35.98 57.32
CA ASP A 4 68.16 34.67 57.12
C ASP A 4 67.70 33.42 57.91
N LYS A 5 67.73 32.18 57.39
CA LYS A 5 67.82 31.56 56.06
C LYS A 5 67.65 30.03 56.25
N THR A 6 67.21 29.37 55.19
CA THR A 6 67.05 27.93 54.91
C THR A 6 68.11 26.97 55.45
N ILE A 7 67.72 25.77 55.95
CA ILE A 7 68.51 24.52 55.78
C ILE A 7 67.58 23.30 55.61
N VAL A 8 67.64 22.66 54.43
CA VAL A 8 67.18 21.30 54.15
C VAL A 8 68.34 20.34 54.42
N ARG A 9 68.08 19.21 55.10
CA ARG A 9 69.00 18.06 55.17
C ARG A 9 68.26 16.79 54.73
N PRO A 10 68.75 16.06 53.72
CA PRO A 10 68.31 14.70 53.43
C PRO A 10 69.29 13.66 53.99
N MET A 11 68.92 12.39 53.78
CA MET A 11 69.68 11.12 53.88
C MET A 11 69.50 10.32 55.19
N PRO A 12 69.82 9.00 55.20
CA PRO A 12 69.87 8.01 54.12
C PRO A 12 69.17 6.67 54.47
N GLY A 13 69.11 5.77 53.49
CA GLY A 13 68.64 4.40 53.68
C GLY A 13 69.41 3.59 54.72
N GLY A 14 68.68 2.81 55.51
CA GLY A 14 69.19 1.83 56.45
C GLY A 14 68.60 0.46 56.16
N ARG A 15 69.43 -0.45 55.65
CA ARG A 15 69.16 -1.89 55.49
C ARG A 15 69.62 -2.62 56.75
N ARG A 16 68.73 -3.38 57.38
CA ARG A 16 68.96 -4.51 58.31
C ARG A 16 67.60 -5.18 58.49
N GLY A 17 67.40 -6.49 58.47
CA GLY A 17 68.29 -7.63 58.62
C GLY A 17 67.41 -8.72 59.23
N LYS A 18 67.19 -9.80 58.48
CA LYS A 18 66.45 -10.99 58.90
C LYS A 18 67.14 -11.66 60.10
N THR A 19 66.36 -12.15 61.07
CA THR A 19 66.54 -13.45 61.76
C THR A 19 65.36 -13.74 62.69
N GLY A 20 64.74 -14.92 62.55
CA GLY A 20 63.82 -15.53 63.53
C GLY A 20 62.50 -16.03 62.92
N PRO A 21 61.94 -17.17 63.38
CA PRO A 21 61.90 -18.39 62.57
C PRO A 21 60.51 -18.85 62.11
N GLU A 22 60.53 -19.74 61.13
CA GLU A 22 59.42 -20.54 60.59
C GLU A 22 58.68 -21.35 61.66
N VAL A 23 57.35 -21.35 61.56
CA VAL A 23 56.48 -22.49 61.89
C VAL A 23 55.51 -22.66 60.73
N ASN A 24 55.65 -23.77 60.01
CA ASN A 24 54.69 -24.24 59.01
C ASN A 24 53.47 -24.85 59.71
N ALA A 25 52.27 -24.60 59.19
CA ALA A 25 51.32 -25.62 58.73
C ALA A 25 49.90 -25.04 58.62
N ASP A 26 49.35 -25.19 57.41
CA ASP A 26 47.95 -25.47 57.10
C ASP A 26 46.89 -24.46 57.54
N THR A 27 46.49 -23.60 56.60
CA THR A 27 45.12 -23.07 56.58
C THR A 27 44.66 -23.01 55.13
N GLU A 28 43.88 -24.01 54.74
CA GLU A 28 43.09 -24.02 53.52
C GLU A 28 42.24 -22.74 53.44
N HIS A 29 42.32 -22.07 52.30
CA HIS A 29 41.36 -21.05 51.92
C HIS A 29 39.98 -21.68 51.73
N GLN A 30 39.10 -21.51 52.72
CA GLN A 30 37.67 -21.81 52.58
C GLN A 30 37.07 -20.91 51.49
N ASN A 31 36.81 -21.53 50.35
CA ASN A 31 36.00 -21.00 49.27
C ASN A 31 34.52 -21.05 49.70
N PRO A 32 33.79 -19.91 49.82
CA PRO A 32 32.43 -19.88 50.36
C PRO A 32 31.34 -20.36 49.36
N PHE A 33 31.73 -21.03 48.28
CA PHE A 33 30.81 -21.63 47.32
C PHE A 33 30.91 -23.16 47.39
N ALA A 34 30.32 -23.75 48.42
CA ALA A 34 30.05 -25.18 48.48
C ALA A 34 28.65 -25.47 47.91
N GLU A 35 28.62 -26.42 47.00
CA GLU A 35 27.64 -26.72 45.96
C GLU A 35 26.38 -27.51 46.43
N SER A 36 25.93 -27.35 47.67
CA SER A 36 25.07 -28.37 48.32
C SER A 36 23.66 -27.99 48.79
N ASP A 37 23.18 -26.76 48.65
CA ASP A 37 21.84 -26.40 49.16
C ASP A 37 20.70 -26.37 48.11
N PHE A 38 21.00 -26.66 46.84
CA PHE A 38 20.03 -26.54 45.73
C PHE A 38 19.39 -27.86 45.28
N LEU A 39 19.64 -28.98 45.97
CA LEU A 39 19.16 -30.30 45.57
C LEU A 39 18.34 -30.98 46.67
N GLN A 40 17.09 -30.56 46.88
CA GLN A 40 16.07 -31.45 47.44
C GLN A 40 14.75 -31.36 46.63
N PRO A 41 14.30 -32.46 46.00
CA PRO A 41 13.04 -32.50 45.25
C PRO A 41 11.87 -32.83 46.19
N GLY A 42 10.76 -32.06 46.09
CA GLY A 42 9.60 -32.28 46.95
C GLY A 42 8.26 -31.78 46.38
N ARG A 43 7.55 -32.70 45.72
CA ARG A 43 6.10 -32.77 45.36
C ARG A 43 5.49 -31.74 44.38
N PRO A 44 4.84 -32.22 43.28
CA PRO A 44 3.91 -31.38 42.51
C PRO A 44 2.56 -31.30 43.24
N LEU A 45 2.05 -30.07 43.42
CA LEU A 45 0.66 -29.82 43.80
C LEU A 45 -0.20 -29.81 42.53
N SER A 46 -1.06 -30.83 42.42
CA SER A 46 -2.15 -30.90 41.45
C SER A 46 -3.25 -29.92 41.86
N VAL A 47 -3.56 -28.91 41.04
CA VAL A 47 -4.83 -28.17 41.10
C VAL A 47 -5.28 -27.73 39.70
N ALA A 48 -6.34 -28.42 39.25
CA ALA A 48 -7.49 -27.99 38.46
C ALA A 48 -7.31 -27.11 37.20
N GLN A 49 -7.64 -27.73 36.07
CA GLN A 49 -8.21 -27.11 34.88
C GLN A 49 -9.54 -26.42 35.19
N GLN A 50 -9.70 -25.15 34.78
CA GLN A 50 -10.85 -24.59 34.04
C GLN A 50 -10.85 -23.05 34.06
N THR A 51 -11.26 -22.45 32.94
CA THR A 51 -11.66 -21.02 32.70
C THR A 51 -10.50 -20.00 32.77
N ASP A 52 -10.16 -19.17 31.78
CA ASP A 52 -10.94 -18.50 30.73
C ASP A 52 -10.06 -18.18 29.49
N GLU A 53 -10.29 -18.84 28.36
CA GLU A 53 -9.68 -18.48 27.07
C GLU A 53 -10.35 -17.26 26.40
N ALA A 54 -11.46 -16.76 26.96
CA ALA A 54 -12.29 -15.75 26.29
C ALA A 54 -11.88 -14.28 26.53
N ALA A 55 -10.92 -13.99 27.43
CA ALA A 55 -10.55 -12.61 27.79
C ALA A 55 -9.34 -12.04 27.03
N LEU A 56 -8.57 -12.88 26.33
CA LEU A 56 -7.30 -12.48 25.68
C LEU A 56 -7.45 -11.95 24.24
N ILE A 57 -8.66 -11.97 23.66
CA ILE A 57 -8.89 -11.62 22.25
C ILE A 57 -9.03 -10.10 21.99
N THR A 58 -9.05 -9.26 23.04
CA THR A 58 -9.40 -7.82 22.88
C THR A 58 -8.21 -6.87 22.64
N LEU A 59 -6.98 -7.37 22.54
CA LEU A 59 -5.82 -6.56 22.13
C LEU A 59 -5.16 -7.19 20.92
N GLY A 60 -5.64 -6.80 19.74
CA GLY A 60 -5.13 -7.21 18.43
C GLY A 60 -3.67 -6.85 18.23
N VAL A 61 -2.79 -7.75 18.66
CA VAL A 61 -1.38 -7.80 18.28
C VAL A 61 -1.23 -8.99 17.35
N ASP A 62 -1.18 -8.71 16.04
CA ASP A 62 -0.91 -9.70 15.00
C ASP A 62 0.40 -10.43 15.31
N SER A 63 0.27 -11.73 15.61
CA SER A 63 1.37 -12.65 15.87
C SER A 63 1.88 -13.25 14.55
N GLY A 64 2.35 -12.38 13.65
CA GLY A 64 2.83 -12.79 12.33
C GLY A 64 4.26 -12.32 12.09
N ASN A 65 5.18 -13.29 12.00
CA ASN A 65 6.60 -13.17 11.63
C ASN A 65 7.55 -12.62 12.71
N ILE A 66 7.74 -13.40 13.77
CA ILE A 66 8.95 -13.35 14.60
C ILE A 66 9.59 -14.74 14.52
N HIS A 67 10.89 -14.79 14.28
CA HIS A 67 11.70 -15.99 14.00
C HIS A 67 11.34 -17.24 14.84
N PRO A 68 11.49 -18.47 14.31
CA PRO A 68 11.12 -19.72 14.98
C PRO A 68 11.89 -20.06 16.27
N ASN A 69 12.84 -19.22 16.71
CA ASN A 69 13.48 -19.33 18.03
C ASN A 69 12.97 -18.29 19.05
N ALA A 70 12.08 -17.37 18.64
CA ALA A 70 11.44 -16.39 19.53
C ALA A 70 10.13 -16.90 20.14
N GLU A 71 9.58 -18.00 19.62
CA GLU A 71 8.45 -18.71 20.24
C GLU A 71 8.86 -19.49 21.49
N THR A 72 10.15 -19.76 21.68
CA THR A 72 10.57 -20.76 22.64
C THR A 72 10.94 -20.26 24.02
N ASN A 73 11.28 -18.99 24.28
CA ASN A 73 11.45 -18.48 25.66
C ASN A 73 11.42 -16.95 25.75
N GLY A 74 10.33 -16.41 26.30
CA GLY A 74 10.23 -14.99 26.56
C GLY A 74 10.09 -14.71 28.05
N PHE A 75 11.19 -14.64 28.81
CA PHE A 75 11.16 -14.06 30.16
C PHE A 75 10.46 -12.70 30.12
N LEU A 76 10.85 -11.88 29.16
CA LEU A 76 10.34 -10.53 28.94
C LEU A 76 8.88 -10.52 28.45
N ALA A 77 8.51 -11.44 27.55
CA ALA A 77 7.12 -11.57 27.08
C ALA A 77 6.20 -12.01 28.22
N SER A 78 6.63 -12.99 29.02
CA SER A 78 5.88 -13.56 30.13
C SER A 78 5.72 -12.58 31.30
N SER A 79 6.71 -11.71 31.53
CA SER A 79 6.68 -10.70 32.61
C SER A 79 6.07 -9.36 32.20
N SER A 80 5.90 -9.11 30.90
CA SER A 80 5.54 -7.80 30.32
C SER A 80 4.36 -7.12 31.03
N GLY A 81 3.28 -7.85 31.29
CA GLY A 81 2.10 -7.35 31.99
C GLY A 81 2.40 -6.86 33.40
N LEU A 82 3.14 -7.64 34.20
CA LEU A 82 3.50 -7.26 35.56
C LEU A 82 4.52 -6.13 35.58
N MET A 83 5.48 -6.12 34.64
CA MET A 83 6.45 -5.03 34.53
C MET A 83 5.79 -3.70 34.18
N LEU A 84 4.87 -3.69 33.21
CA LEU A 84 4.12 -2.50 32.84
C LEU A 84 3.22 -2.02 33.99
N PHE A 85 2.59 -2.95 34.70
CA PHE A 85 1.80 -2.65 35.90
C PHE A 85 2.65 -1.98 36.98
N ALA A 86 3.84 -2.51 37.27
CA ALA A 86 4.77 -1.92 38.23
C ALA A 86 5.25 -0.52 37.83
N VAL A 87 5.54 -0.30 36.54
CA VAL A 87 5.88 1.03 36.01
C VAL A 87 4.73 2.02 36.19
N LYS A 88 3.48 1.59 35.94
CA LYS A 88 2.27 2.40 36.18
C LYS A 88 2.09 2.74 37.67
N LEU A 89 2.30 1.77 38.55
CA LEU A 89 2.20 1.98 40.01
C LEU A 89 3.22 3.01 40.51
N ARG A 90 4.44 3.01 39.97
CA ARG A 90 5.52 3.94 40.37
C ARG A 90 5.11 5.42 40.25
N VAL A 91 4.26 5.76 39.28
CA VAL A 91 3.81 7.16 39.03
C VAL A 91 2.52 7.49 39.78
N THR A 92 1.89 6.50 40.42
CA THR A 92 0.58 6.69 41.06
C THR A 92 0.72 7.33 42.45
N ALA A 93 0.08 8.49 42.66
CA ALA A 93 0.20 9.28 43.88
C ALA A 93 -0.53 8.70 45.10
N ALA A 94 -1.63 7.98 44.91
CA ALA A 94 -2.40 7.34 45.97
C ALA A 94 -3.19 6.15 45.42
N ASN A 95 -3.33 5.09 46.22
CA ASN A 95 -4.16 3.93 45.93
C ASN A 95 -4.96 3.54 47.18
N GLN A 96 -6.22 3.13 46.98
CA GLN A 96 -7.16 2.87 48.08
C GLN A 96 -7.08 1.43 48.61
N ASP A 97 -6.65 0.46 47.79
CA ASP A 97 -6.57 -0.95 48.21
C ASP A 97 -5.21 -1.57 47.84
N VAL A 98 -4.28 -1.52 48.80
CA VAL A 98 -2.94 -2.10 48.63
C VAL A 98 -2.96 -3.62 48.74
N ASN A 99 -3.91 -4.19 49.47
CA ASN A 99 -4.02 -5.65 49.60
C ASN A 99 -4.48 -6.28 48.28
N ALA A 100 -5.44 -5.67 47.59
CA ALA A 100 -5.84 -6.12 46.26
C ALA A 100 -4.67 -6.05 45.26
N ILE A 101 -3.88 -4.97 45.28
CA ILE A 101 -2.67 -4.85 44.45
C ILE A 101 -1.66 -5.95 44.79
N PHE A 102 -1.44 -6.22 46.08
CA PHE A 102 -0.54 -7.29 46.52
C PHE A 102 -0.98 -8.65 46.00
N HIS A 103 -2.27 -9.00 46.15
CA HIS A 103 -2.81 -10.25 45.64
C HIS A 103 -2.69 -10.35 44.11
N GLN A 104 -3.00 -9.28 43.38
CA GLN A 104 -2.83 -9.24 41.93
C GLN A 104 -1.37 -9.46 41.50
N CYS A 105 -0.41 -8.87 42.21
CA CYS A 105 1.01 -9.10 41.97
C CYS A 105 1.42 -10.55 42.24
N VAL A 106 0.97 -11.13 43.37
CA VAL A 106 1.23 -12.54 43.70
C VAL A 106 0.71 -13.49 42.63
N ASP A 107 -0.51 -13.27 42.15
CA ASP A 107 -1.11 -14.11 41.10
C ASP A 107 -0.39 -13.93 39.76
N SER A 108 0.02 -12.71 39.43
CA SER A 108 0.83 -12.44 38.24
C SER A 108 2.21 -13.11 38.29
N VAL A 109 2.86 -13.14 39.45
CA VAL A 109 4.15 -13.84 39.66
C VAL A 109 3.98 -15.35 39.51
N LYS A 110 2.91 -15.94 40.06
CA LYS A 110 2.60 -17.36 39.89
C LYS A 110 2.32 -17.71 38.42
N ALA A 111 1.54 -16.87 37.73
CA ALA A 111 1.26 -17.04 36.31
C ALA A 111 2.54 -16.95 35.46
N PHE A 112 3.45 -16.05 35.81
CA PHE A 112 4.77 -15.94 35.18
C PHE A 112 5.61 -17.21 35.37
N GLU A 113 5.71 -17.74 36.59
CA GLU A 113 6.43 -18.98 36.89
C GLU A 113 5.85 -20.18 36.13
N LEU A 114 4.52 -20.30 36.10
CA LEU A 114 3.83 -21.37 35.39
C LEU A 114 4.09 -21.30 33.88
N LYS A 115 4.08 -20.10 33.29
CA LYS A 115 4.39 -19.91 31.86
C LYS A 115 5.81 -20.36 31.53
N LEU A 116 6.81 -19.94 32.31
CA LEU A 116 8.21 -20.35 32.06
C LEU A 116 8.42 -21.85 32.25
N THR A 117 7.76 -22.45 33.23
CA THR A 117 7.82 -23.90 33.46
C THR A 117 7.21 -24.65 32.26
N ASN A 118 6.10 -24.16 31.71
CA ASN A 118 5.47 -24.74 30.52
C ASN A 118 6.33 -24.60 29.25
N PHE A 119 7.13 -23.53 29.14
CA PHE A 119 8.11 -23.37 28.06
C PHE A 119 9.35 -24.28 28.24
N GLY A 120 9.45 -25.02 29.35
CA GLY A 120 10.57 -25.92 29.60
C GLY A 120 11.84 -25.21 30.09
N VAL A 121 11.72 -23.98 30.59
CA VAL A 121 12.86 -23.24 31.16
C VAL A 121 13.44 -24.00 32.36
N PRO A 122 14.77 -24.16 32.47
CA PRO A 122 15.40 -24.77 33.64
C PRO A 122 14.98 -24.10 34.94
N HIS A 123 14.63 -24.89 35.96
CA HIS A 123 14.10 -24.39 37.23
C HIS A 123 14.97 -23.30 37.87
N GLN A 124 16.29 -23.43 37.79
CA GLN A 124 17.23 -22.42 38.29
C GLN A 124 17.02 -21.04 37.65
N GLN A 125 16.80 -20.99 36.33
CA GLN A 125 16.54 -19.74 35.62
C GLN A 125 15.16 -19.16 35.98
N VAL A 126 14.15 -20.02 36.18
CA VAL A 126 12.81 -19.61 36.62
C VAL A 126 12.88 -18.94 38.00
N VAL A 127 13.59 -19.54 38.95
CA VAL A 127 13.76 -18.98 40.31
C VAL A 127 14.51 -17.65 40.27
N SER A 128 15.60 -17.56 39.52
CA SER A 128 16.34 -16.30 39.33
C SER A 128 15.49 -15.21 38.68
N ALA A 129 14.71 -15.54 37.64
CA ALA A 129 13.82 -14.60 36.97
C ALA A 129 12.69 -14.13 37.90
N ARG A 130 12.09 -15.04 38.66
CA ARG A 130 11.07 -14.73 39.67
C ARG A 130 11.62 -13.80 40.73
N TYR A 131 12.84 -14.04 41.22
CA TYR A 131 13.52 -13.16 42.16
C TYR A 131 13.68 -11.75 41.60
N MET A 132 14.25 -11.64 40.40
CA MET A 132 14.48 -10.36 39.74
C MET A 132 13.18 -9.57 39.52
N LEU A 133 12.10 -10.27 39.15
CA LEU A 133 10.77 -9.67 38.97
C LEU A 133 10.18 -9.18 40.29
N CYS A 134 10.25 -9.99 41.36
CA CYS A 134 9.77 -9.58 42.69
C CYS A 134 10.53 -8.35 43.20
N SER A 135 11.87 -8.35 43.13
CA SER A 135 12.69 -7.22 43.53
C SER A 135 12.36 -5.95 42.74
N PHE A 136 12.10 -6.08 41.43
CA PHE A 136 11.70 -4.95 40.59
C PHE A 136 10.36 -4.34 41.02
N VAL A 137 9.35 -5.18 41.24
CA VAL A 137 8.00 -4.73 41.63
C VAL A 137 8.01 -4.14 43.03
N ASP A 138 8.67 -4.79 43.99
CA ASP A 138 8.82 -4.31 45.36
C ASP A 138 9.45 -2.92 45.38
N GLU A 139 10.52 -2.74 44.61
CA GLU A 139 11.18 -1.45 44.51
C GLU A 139 10.31 -0.37 43.85
N ALA A 140 9.57 -0.73 42.79
CA ALA A 140 8.67 0.20 42.12
C ALA A 140 7.58 0.72 43.08
N ILE A 141 7.03 -0.16 43.91
CA ILE A 141 5.99 0.20 44.89
C ILE A 141 6.60 0.95 46.08
N LEU A 142 7.71 0.50 46.65
CA LEU A 142 8.37 1.17 47.77
C LEU A 142 8.93 2.55 47.39
N SER A 143 9.16 2.81 46.10
CA SER A 143 9.53 4.14 45.61
C SER A 143 8.37 5.14 45.55
N THR A 144 7.13 4.70 45.75
CA THR A 144 5.95 5.58 45.81
C THR A 144 5.76 6.22 47.19
N PRO A 145 5.07 7.38 47.31
CA PRO A 145 4.80 8.01 48.61
C PRO A 145 3.96 7.16 49.58
N TRP A 146 3.13 6.26 49.07
CA TRP A 146 2.23 5.41 49.85
C TRP A 146 2.80 4.01 50.13
N GLY A 147 3.78 3.54 49.35
CA GLY A 147 4.35 2.20 49.48
C GLY A 147 4.85 1.88 50.89
N SER A 148 5.67 2.76 51.47
CA SER A 148 6.21 2.58 52.84
C SER A 148 5.15 2.76 53.94
N ARG A 149 4.06 3.49 53.69
CA ARG A 149 2.98 3.72 54.67
C ARG A 149 1.95 2.60 54.69
N SER A 150 1.90 1.82 53.62
CA SER A 150 0.87 0.79 53.40
C SER A 150 1.15 -0.56 54.06
N GLY A 151 2.35 -0.75 54.63
CA GLY A 151 2.79 -2.04 55.17
C GLY A 151 3.40 -2.99 54.13
N TRP A 152 3.61 -2.54 52.89
CA TRP A 152 4.31 -3.33 51.85
C TRP A 152 5.74 -3.69 52.27
N ASP A 153 6.39 -2.83 53.05
CA ASP A 153 7.70 -3.06 53.65
C ASP A 153 7.74 -4.29 54.56
N ARG A 154 6.62 -4.60 55.25
CA ARG A 154 6.50 -5.78 56.13
C ARG A 154 6.22 -7.07 55.37
N ARG A 155 5.61 -6.97 54.18
CA ARG A 155 5.21 -8.11 53.36
C ARG A 155 5.48 -7.83 51.89
N THR A 156 6.76 -7.88 51.52
CA THR A 156 7.22 -7.73 50.15
C THR A 156 6.96 -9.01 49.34
N LEU A 157 6.95 -8.91 48.01
CA LEU A 157 6.90 -10.10 47.14
C LEU A 157 8.15 -10.94 47.31
N THR A 158 9.31 -10.31 47.46
CA THR A 158 10.59 -11.00 47.67
C THR A 158 10.59 -11.82 48.96
N SER A 159 10.09 -11.26 50.07
CA SER A 159 9.95 -12.02 51.33
C SER A 159 8.92 -13.14 51.21
N THR A 160 7.83 -12.92 50.46
CA THR A 160 6.78 -13.92 50.28
C THR A 160 7.23 -15.13 49.46
N PHE A 161 8.00 -14.91 48.39
CA PHE A 161 8.40 -15.99 47.47
C PHE A 161 9.79 -16.57 47.74
N HIS A 162 10.68 -15.81 48.37
CA HIS A 162 12.08 -16.20 48.57
C HIS A 162 12.54 -16.12 50.03
N ASN A 163 11.64 -15.78 50.96
CA ASN A 163 11.94 -15.65 52.40
C ASN A 163 13.11 -14.70 52.69
N GLU A 164 13.24 -13.63 51.91
CA GLU A 164 14.33 -12.65 52.00
C GLU A 164 13.81 -11.22 52.21
N VAL A 165 14.53 -10.46 53.02
CA VAL A 165 14.14 -9.09 53.42
C VAL A 165 14.77 -8.03 52.50
N HIS A 166 15.94 -8.29 51.89
CA HIS A 166 16.70 -7.32 51.10
C HIS A 166 16.87 -7.75 49.64
N GLY A 167 15.82 -7.56 48.82
CA GLY A 167 15.79 -7.99 47.41
C GLY A 167 16.73 -7.25 46.44
N GLY A 168 17.23 -6.06 46.84
CA GLY A 168 17.94 -5.13 45.95
C GLY A 168 19.44 -5.43 45.74
N GLU A 169 20.03 -6.30 46.55
CA GLU A 169 21.46 -6.65 46.46
C GLU A 169 21.66 -7.91 45.62
N LYS A 170 20.96 -9.01 45.95
CA LYS A 170 21.13 -10.28 45.23
C LYS A 170 20.70 -10.23 43.78
N PHE A 171 19.87 -9.26 43.38
CA PHE A 171 19.59 -9.01 41.96
C PHE A 171 20.90 -8.86 41.18
N PHE A 172 21.84 -8.06 41.71
CA PHE A 172 23.10 -7.81 41.03
C PHE A 172 24.06 -8.98 41.15
N ASP A 173 24.01 -9.73 42.26
CA ASP A 173 24.82 -10.95 42.41
C ASP A 173 24.37 -12.04 41.43
N ILE A 174 23.06 -12.16 41.18
CA ILE A 174 22.49 -12.99 40.11
C ILE A 174 23.03 -12.49 38.76
N VAL A 175 22.93 -11.19 38.46
CA VAL A 175 23.45 -10.63 37.20
C VAL A 175 24.94 -10.93 37.01
N ASP A 176 25.76 -10.76 38.04
CA ASP A 176 27.19 -11.05 38.00
C ASP A 176 27.48 -12.55 37.80
N LEU A 177 26.63 -13.44 38.33
CA LEU A 177 26.69 -14.88 38.04
C LEU A 177 26.33 -15.18 36.59
N LEU A 178 25.25 -14.60 36.06
CA LEU A 178 24.78 -14.81 34.69
C LEU A 178 25.80 -14.31 33.65
N ARG A 179 26.54 -13.23 33.98
CA ARG A 179 27.62 -12.67 33.15
C ARG A 179 28.81 -13.61 32.99
N LYS A 180 28.97 -14.64 33.84
CA LYS A 180 30.06 -15.62 33.71
C LYS A 180 29.88 -16.55 32.51
N ASP A 181 28.62 -16.87 32.16
CA ASP A 181 28.29 -17.62 30.95
C ASP A 181 27.17 -16.93 30.15
N PRO A 182 27.49 -15.83 29.44
CA PRO A 182 26.49 -15.06 28.73
C PRO A 182 25.72 -15.87 27.69
N ARG A 183 26.35 -16.88 27.07
CA ARG A 183 25.73 -17.70 26.01
C ARG A 183 24.60 -18.58 26.53
N GLN A 184 24.74 -19.09 27.75
CA GLN A 184 23.68 -19.90 28.37
C GLN A 184 22.50 -19.04 28.86
N TYR A 185 22.77 -17.80 29.26
CA TYR A 185 21.80 -16.94 29.95
C TYR A 185 21.42 -15.68 29.17
N VAL A 186 21.58 -15.65 27.85
CA VAL A 186 21.35 -14.45 27.01
C VAL A 186 19.98 -13.82 27.25
N GLU A 187 18.93 -14.65 27.30
CA GLU A 187 17.56 -14.18 27.48
C GLU A 187 17.30 -13.63 28.89
N LEU A 188 17.90 -14.26 29.91
CA LEU A 188 17.77 -13.84 31.30
C LEU A 188 18.60 -12.57 31.58
N LEU A 189 19.74 -12.41 30.90
CA LEU A 189 20.50 -11.16 30.85
C LEU A 189 19.70 -10.06 30.16
N GLY A 190 19.00 -10.37 29.07
CA GLY A 190 18.07 -9.45 28.41
C GLY A 190 16.93 -9.01 29.32
N PHE A 191 16.37 -9.93 30.10
CA PHE A 191 15.37 -9.63 31.12
C PHE A 191 15.93 -8.72 32.23
N ALA A 192 17.12 -9.00 32.75
CA ALA A 192 17.79 -8.15 33.74
C ALA A 192 18.07 -6.74 33.18
N HIS A 193 18.55 -6.65 31.94
CA HIS A 193 18.74 -5.38 31.25
C HIS A 193 17.43 -4.59 31.12
N ALA A 194 16.31 -5.26 30.82
CA ALA A 194 14.99 -4.63 30.76
C ALA A 194 14.53 -4.08 32.12
N CYS A 195 14.75 -4.80 33.22
CA CYS A 195 14.48 -4.30 34.57
C CYS A 195 15.26 -3.01 34.86
N LEU A 196 16.56 -2.97 34.52
CA LEU A 196 17.40 -1.78 34.68
C LEU A 196 16.96 -0.64 33.76
N ALA A 197 16.57 -0.94 32.52
CA ALA A 197 16.06 0.05 31.57
C ALA A 197 14.75 0.69 32.03
N LEU A 198 13.89 -0.08 32.69
CA LEU A 198 12.65 0.40 33.32
C LEU A 198 12.89 1.07 34.68
N GLY A 199 14.14 1.30 35.08
CA GLY A 199 14.50 2.14 36.23
C GLY A 199 14.67 1.40 37.55
N PHE A 200 14.94 0.08 37.52
CA PHE A 200 15.46 -0.61 38.70
C PHE A 200 16.84 -0.07 39.09
N LYS A 201 17.03 0.24 40.37
CA LYS A 201 18.28 0.76 40.93
C LYS A 201 18.90 -0.17 41.98
N GLY A 202 18.09 -0.87 42.77
CA GLY A 202 18.51 -1.73 43.88
C GLY A 202 19.58 -1.09 44.76
N ARG A 203 20.67 -1.83 45.05
CA ARG A 203 21.80 -1.36 45.87
C ARG A 203 22.42 -0.04 45.42
N TYR A 204 22.36 0.30 44.13
CA TYR A 204 22.94 1.53 43.60
C TYR A 204 22.14 2.78 43.92
N ARG A 205 20.93 2.68 44.50
CA ARG A 205 20.17 3.86 44.95
C ARG A 205 20.90 4.67 46.04
N LEU A 206 21.65 3.99 46.91
CA LEU A 206 22.29 4.60 48.09
C LEU A 206 23.76 4.99 47.84
N ILE A 207 24.33 4.60 46.70
CA ILE A 207 25.75 4.82 46.39
C ILE A 207 25.91 6.17 45.68
N ASN A 208 26.89 6.98 46.10
CA ASN A 208 27.15 8.33 45.56
C ASN A 208 27.36 8.37 44.03
N ASN A 209 27.87 7.29 43.41
CA ASN A 209 28.06 7.14 41.96
C ASN A 209 27.11 6.09 41.34
N GLY A 210 26.00 5.79 41.99
CA GLY A 210 25.09 4.70 41.61
C GLY A 210 24.52 4.81 40.20
N GLU A 211 24.09 5.99 39.78
CA GLU A 211 23.53 6.22 38.43
C GLU A 211 24.55 5.93 37.32
N THR A 212 25.82 6.32 37.52
CA THR A 212 26.89 6.03 36.57
C THR A 212 27.19 4.54 36.53
N ASN A 213 27.19 3.87 37.70
CA ASN A 213 27.39 2.42 37.77
C ASN A 213 26.26 1.65 37.08
N ILE A 214 25.00 2.06 37.25
CA ILE A 214 23.87 1.45 36.53
C ILE A 214 24.01 1.69 35.03
N ARG A 215 24.37 2.90 34.59
CA ARG A 215 24.56 3.21 33.18
C ARG A 215 25.63 2.32 32.55
N ASN A 216 26.77 2.20 33.21
CA ASN A 216 27.87 1.34 32.76
C ASN A 216 27.45 -0.14 32.75
N LEU A 217 26.79 -0.61 33.81
CA LEU A 217 26.28 -1.98 33.87
C LEU A 217 25.28 -2.29 32.76
N LYS A 218 24.38 -1.35 32.44
CA LYS A 218 23.45 -1.50 31.32
C LYS A 218 24.17 -1.63 29.99
N GLU A 219 25.18 -0.79 29.74
CA GLU A 219 25.99 -0.85 28.53
C GLU A 219 26.76 -2.18 28.45
N ASP A 220 27.40 -2.60 29.54
CA ASP A 220 28.12 -3.88 29.63
C ASP A 220 27.19 -5.07 29.31
N LEU A 221 25.98 -5.07 29.86
CA LEU A 221 24.98 -6.11 29.58
C LEU A 221 24.53 -6.08 28.13
N TYR A 222 24.26 -4.89 27.59
CA TYR A 222 23.86 -4.73 26.19
C TYR A 222 24.94 -5.26 25.24
N GLN A 223 26.20 -4.91 25.48
CA GLN A 223 27.34 -5.41 24.70
C GLN A 223 27.50 -6.93 24.83
N ALA A 224 27.35 -7.49 26.04
CA ALA A 224 27.40 -8.95 26.24
C ALA A 224 26.27 -9.68 25.49
N ILE A 225 25.07 -9.10 25.44
CA ILE A 225 23.93 -9.66 24.69
C ILE A 225 24.22 -9.59 23.18
N LEU A 226 24.72 -8.46 22.67
CA LEU A 226 25.07 -8.35 21.24
C LEU A 226 26.17 -9.33 20.83
N GLN A 227 27.22 -9.46 21.64
CA GLN A 227 28.33 -10.39 21.36
C GLN A 227 27.88 -11.86 21.35
N THR A 228 26.89 -12.22 22.17
CA THR A 228 26.38 -13.59 22.25
C THR A 228 25.39 -13.95 21.16
N LEU A 229 24.54 -13.00 20.77
CA LEU A 229 23.64 -13.16 19.61
C LEU A 229 24.39 -13.18 18.27
N GLY A 230 25.70 -12.86 18.30
CA GLY A 230 26.53 -12.66 17.11
C GLY A 230 26.19 -11.34 16.43
N GLU A 231 27.01 -10.92 15.47
CA GLU A 231 26.59 -9.92 14.49
C GLU A 231 25.47 -10.53 13.62
N GLN A 232 24.29 -10.72 14.21
CA GLN A 232 23.06 -10.45 13.49
C GLN A 232 23.11 -8.95 13.26
N GLU A 233 23.86 -8.53 12.24
CA GLU A 233 23.71 -7.20 11.66
C GLU A 233 22.21 -7.07 11.41
N TYR A 234 21.50 -6.40 12.33
CA TYR A 234 20.20 -5.85 12.02
C TYR A 234 20.52 -4.72 11.06
N SER A 235 20.74 -5.11 9.81
CA SER A 235 20.95 -4.20 8.71
C SER A 235 19.65 -3.42 8.63
N LEU A 236 19.63 -2.24 9.26
CA LEU A 236 18.53 -1.27 9.17
C LEU A 236 18.19 -0.96 7.70
N SER A 237 19.09 -1.31 6.79
CA SER A 237 18.82 -1.73 5.42
C SER A 237 20.04 -2.50 4.90
N ARG A 238 19.89 -3.75 4.42
CA ARG A 238 20.64 -4.27 3.25
C ARG A 238 20.23 -5.69 2.87
N HIS A 239 19.78 -5.79 1.62
CA HIS A 239 19.41 -6.98 0.84
C HIS A 239 18.11 -7.62 1.29
N LEU A 240 17.00 -7.14 0.71
CA LEU A 240 15.83 -7.99 0.46
C LEU A 240 16.36 -9.16 -0.40
N PRO A 241 16.35 -10.42 0.08
CA PRO A 241 16.48 -11.55 -0.82
C PRO A 241 15.24 -11.51 -1.72
N ASP A 242 15.43 -11.33 -3.01
CA ASP A 242 14.41 -11.65 -4.00
C ASP A 242 14.26 -13.17 -3.98
N ASP A 243 13.47 -13.71 -3.05
CA ASP A 243 12.98 -15.09 -3.12
C ASP A 243 11.64 -15.25 -2.39
N ASP A 244 10.59 -15.39 -3.19
CA ASP A 244 9.38 -16.19 -2.99
C ASP A 244 8.81 -16.32 -1.57
N ILE A 245 8.34 -15.20 -1.00
CA ILE A 245 7.29 -15.28 0.01
C ILE A 245 5.96 -15.51 -0.72
N SER A 246 5.63 -16.78 -0.87
CA SER A 246 4.27 -17.25 -1.10
C SER A 246 3.32 -16.50 -0.16
N ASN A 247 2.36 -15.83 -0.78
CA ASN A 247 1.47 -14.84 -0.19
C ASN A 247 0.44 -15.51 0.74
N GLN A 248 0.87 -15.88 1.96
CA GLN A 248 -0.03 -16.26 3.05
C GLN A 248 0.03 -15.18 4.14
N GLY A 249 -0.92 -14.24 4.05
CA GLY A 249 -1.06 -13.17 5.04
C GLY A 249 -1.17 -11.76 4.45
N GLY A 250 -1.67 -11.60 3.23
CA GLY A 250 -1.97 -10.30 2.67
C GLY A 250 -3.09 -9.61 3.44
N LYS A 251 -2.76 -8.80 4.46
CA LYS A 251 -3.59 -7.65 4.84
C LYS A 251 -3.81 -6.86 3.55
N ARG A 252 -5.01 -6.98 2.96
CA ARG A 252 -5.40 -6.35 1.70
C ARG A 252 -5.31 -4.84 1.85
N ARG A 253 -4.10 -4.29 1.67
CA ARG A 253 -3.91 -2.92 1.25
C ARG A 253 -4.48 -2.87 -0.16
N PHE A 254 -5.72 -2.42 -0.29
CA PHE A 254 -6.33 -2.21 -1.60
C PHE A 254 -5.35 -1.38 -2.41
N PRO A 255 -4.90 -1.89 -3.57
CA PRO A 255 -3.95 -1.14 -4.36
C PRO A 255 -4.58 0.20 -4.73
N PHE A 256 -3.90 1.31 -4.47
CA PHE A 256 -4.39 2.63 -4.85
C PHE A 256 -4.69 2.71 -6.36
N TRP A 257 -3.99 1.91 -7.18
CA TRP A 257 -4.29 1.77 -8.60
C TRP A 257 -5.65 1.11 -8.87
N ALA A 258 -6.10 0.16 -8.04
CA ALA A 258 -7.40 -0.49 -8.21
C ALA A 258 -8.55 0.47 -7.90
N VAL A 259 -8.38 1.36 -6.91
CA VAL A 259 -9.33 2.45 -6.67
C VAL A 259 -9.32 3.42 -7.86
N ALA A 260 -8.16 3.80 -8.39
CA ALA A 260 -8.08 4.68 -9.56
C ALA A 260 -8.75 4.08 -10.81
N VAL A 261 -8.54 2.79 -11.08
CA VAL A 261 -9.18 2.07 -12.19
C VAL A 261 -10.70 1.98 -11.99
N LEU A 262 -11.15 1.66 -10.78
CA LEU A 262 -12.58 1.56 -10.48
C LEU A 262 -13.28 2.92 -10.64
N THR A 263 -12.70 3.99 -10.08
CA THR A 263 -13.23 5.35 -10.24
C THR A 263 -13.21 5.81 -11.69
N GLY A 264 -12.14 5.51 -12.43
CA GLY A 264 -12.06 5.79 -13.87
C GLY A 264 -13.13 5.06 -14.67
N SER A 265 -13.35 3.77 -14.39
CA SER A 265 -14.39 2.97 -15.06
C SER A 265 -15.79 3.54 -14.81
N ALA A 266 -16.08 3.96 -13.57
CA ALA A 266 -17.36 4.56 -13.22
C ALA A 266 -17.60 5.88 -13.97
N LEU A 267 -16.57 6.73 -14.10
CA LEU A 267 -16.66 7.97 -14.86
C LEU A 267 -16.89 7.74 -16.36
N VAL A 268 -16.26 6.72 -16.96
CA VAL A 268 -16.49 6.36 -18.37
C VAL A 268 -17.91 5.86 -18.59
N VAL A 269 -18.43 5.02 -17.68
CA VAL A 269 -19.83 4.55 -17.73
C VAL A 269 -20.81 5.72 -17.58
N ALA A 270 -20.56 6.63 -16.64
CA ALA A 270 -21.38 7.84 -16.49
C ALA A 270 -21.34 8.71 -17.76
N TYR A 271 -20.14 8.99 -18.30
CA TYR A 271 -20.00 9.78 -19.52
C TYR A 271 -20.72 9.17 -20.73
N THR A 272 -20.56 7.85 -20.95
CA THR A 272 -21.22 7.14 -22.06
C THR A 272 -22.74 7.11 -21.91
N THR A 273 -23.26 6.88 -20.70
CA THR A 273 -24.71 6.94 -20.43
C THR A 273 -25.28 8.34 -20.65
N PHE A 274 -24.57 9.39 -20.21
CA PHE A 274 -24.95 10.77 -20.49
C PHE A 274 -24.95 11.09 -21.99
N LEU A 275 -23.90 10.71 -22.72
CA LEU A 275 -23.83 10.87 -24.18
C LEU A 275 -25.02 10.20 -24.88
N PHE A 276 -25.36 8.98 -24.47
CA PHE A 276 -26.47 8.24 -25.04
C PHE A 276 -27.83 8.88 -24.72
N SER A 277 -27.98 9.40 -23.49
CA SER A 277 -29.19 10.10 -23.06
C SER A 277 -29.39 11.43 -23.80
N VAL A 278 -28.32 12.22 -23.95
CA VAL A 278 -28.36 13.49 -24.69
C VAL A 278 -28.71 13.25 -26.16
N ASN A 279 -28.09 12.26 -26.81
CA ASN A 279 -28.41 11.95 -28.20
C ASN A 279 -29.86 11.48 -28.36
N LYS A 280 -30.36 10.61 -27.47
CA LYS A 280 -31.78 10.19 -27.46
C LYS A 280 -32.75 11.37 -27.35
N MET A 281 -32.41 12.40 -26.57
CA MET A 281 -33.24 13.60 -26.41
C MET A 281 -33.09 14.60 -27.57
N SER A 282 -31.95 14.56 -28.27
CA SER A 282 -31.61 15.48 -29.36
C SER A 282 -32.18 15.04 -30.71
N ASP A 283 -32.23 13.72 -30.98
CA ASP A 283 -32.82 13.12 -32.18
C ASP A 283 -34.25 13.63 -32.49
N PRO A 284 -35.21 13.67 -31.55
CA PRO A 284 -36.56 14.16 -31.83
C PRO A 284 -36.63 15.67 -32.08
N VAL A 285 -35.74 16.47 -31.48
CA VAL A 285 -35.67 17.93 -31.74
C VAL A 285 -35.15 18.18 -33.15
N ALA A 286 -34.11 17.45 -33.56
CA ALA A 286 -33.57 17.54 -34.92
C ALA A 286 -34.59 17.09 -35.99
N ASN A 287 -35.41 16.09 -35.68
CA ASN A 287 -36.49 15.63 -36.55
C ASN A 287 -37.68 16.62 -36.59
N ARG A 288 -37.96 17.33 -35.50
CA ARG A 288 -38.97 18.41 -35.49
C ARG A 288 -38.52 19.64 -36.26
N LEU A 289 -37.24 20.02 -36.17
CA LEU A 289 -36.70 21.14 -36.94
C LEU A 289 -36.75 20.89 -38.46
N THR A 290 -36.56 19.64 -38.88
CA THR A 290 -36.67 19.25 -40.29
C THR A 290 -38.11 19.12 -40.75
N ALA A 291 -39.03 18.70 -39.88
CA ALA A 291 -40.47 18.69 -40.16
C ALA A 291 -41.08 20.11 -40.31
N ILE A 292 -40.45 21.14 -39.72
CA ILE A 292 -40.86 22.54 -39.87
C ILE A 292 -40.48 23.11 -41.27
N GLY A 293 -39.75 22.35 -42.09
CA GLY A 293 -39.45 22.75 -43.46
C GLY A 293 -38.50 23.94 -43.57
N LEU A 294 -37.71 24.22 -42.52
CA LEU A 294 -36.47 24.97 -42.70
C LEU A 294 -35.52 24.05 -43.48
N GLU A 295 -35.65 24.05 -44.81
CA GLU A 295 -34.48 23.91 -45.66
C GLU A 295 -33.50 24.94 -45.13
N ILE A 296 -32.49 24.53 -44.36
CA ILE A 296 -31.35 25.38 -44.12
C ILE A 296 -30.79 25.55 -45.53
N PRO A 297 -30.90 26.73 -46.17
CA PRO A 297 -30.20 26.92 -47.41
C PRO A 297 -28.75 26.66 -47.04
N VAL A 298 -28.13 25.66 -47.68
CA VAL A 298 -26.67 25.54 -47.62
C VAL A 298 -26.18 26.94 -47.95
N LEU A 299 -25.58 27.61 -46.97
CA LEU A 299 -24.94 28.90 -47.18
C LEU A 299 -23.69 28.59 -48.00
N ILE A 300 -23.89 28.20 -49.27
CA ILE A 300 -22.86 28.22 -50.28
C ILE A 300 -22.44 29.68 -50.29
N LYS A 301 -21.24 29.93 -49.76
CA LYS A 301 -20.66 31.26 -49.73
C LYS A 301 -20.33 31.65 -51.17
N ASN A 302 -21.35 32.19 -51.85
CA ASN A 302 -21.44 32.59 -53.26
C ASN A 302 -21.43 31.43 -54.27
N PRO A 303 -22.59 30.93 -54.73
CA PRO A 303 -22.64 30.25 -56.03
C PRO A 303 -22.31 31.29 -57.10
N ARG A 304 -21.18 31.12 -57.81
CA ARG A 304 -20.95 31.89 -59.03
C ARG A 304 -21.99 31.43 -60.06
N VAL A 305 -22.62 32.41 -60.72
CA VAL A 305 -23.67 32.15 -61.71
C VAL A 305 -23.02 31.56 -62.95
N PRO A 306 -23.46 30.39 -63.44
CA PRO A 306 -22.76 29.73 -64.50
C PRO A 306 -22.95 30.37 -65.88
N THR A 307 -21.83 30.51 -66.59
CA THR A 307 -21.81 30.76 -68.03
C THR A 307 -22.08 29.44 -68.78
N THR A 308 -22.93 29.50 -69.80
CA THR A 308 -23.36 28.37 -70.62
C THR A 308 -22.19 27.68 -71.34
N LEU A 309 -21.76 26.53 -70.84
CA LEU A 309 -21.03 25.53 -71.63
C LEU A 309 -21.83 24.23 -71.73
N SER A 310 -21.94 23.75 -72.97
CA SER A 310 -22.67 22.56 -73.41
C SER A 310 -22.01 21.29 -72.90
N MET A 311 -22.85 20.33 -72.50
CA MET A 311 -22.51 19.05 -71.87
C MET A 311 -21.68 18.16 -72.80
N LEU A 312 -20.56 17.64 -72.33
CA LEU A 312 -20.31 16.21 -72.50
C LEU A 312 -21.09 15.53 -71.37
N SER A 313 -22.09 14.72 -71.70
CA SER A 313 -22.87 13.98 -70.70
C SER A 313 -21.92 13.12 -69.87
N LEU A 314 -21.85 13.35 -68.56
CA LEU A 314 -20.98 12.59 -67.65
C LEU A 314 -21.31 11.10 -67.71
N SER A 315 -22.54 10.74 -68.09
CA SER A 315 -22.98 9.37 -68.34
C SER A 315 -22.11 8.61 -69.35
N GLN A 316 -21.49 9.29 -70.32
CA GLN A 316 -20.63 8.66 -71.33
C GLN A 316 -19.31 8.11 -70.75
N TYR A 317 -18.86 8.63 -69.60
CA TYR A 317 -17.59 8.24 -68.99
C TYR A 317 -17.70 7.01 -68.07
N PHE A 318 -18.92 6.61 -67.71
CA PHE A 318 -19.20 5.55 -66.73
C PHE A 318 -20.25 4.52 -67.20
N PRO A 319 -20.18 3.99 -68.44
CA PRO A 319 -21.20 3.05 -68.93
C PRO A 319 -21.22 1.75 -68.11
N GLU A 320 -20.05 1.19 -67.78
CA GLU A 320 -19.92 -0.08 -67.05
C GLU A 320 -20.43 0.05 -65.61
N GLU A 321 -20.11 1.17 -64.93
CA GLU A 321 -20.51 1.39 -63.55
C GLU A 321 -22.01 1.67 -63.40
N ILE A 322 -22.64 2.26 -64.43
CA ILE A 322 -24.10 2.45 -64.53
C ILE A 322 -24.80 1.11 -64.76
N GLU A 323 -24.29 0.26 -65.66
CA GLU A 323 -24.86 -1.09 -65.89
C GLU A 323 -24.77 -1.98 -64.65
N GLN A 324 -23.74 -1.80 -63.83
CA GLN A 324 -23.53 -2.56 -62.59
C GLN A 324 -24.24 -1.98 -61.36
N ASP A 325 -25.14 -0.99 -61.53
CA ASP A 325 -25.91 -0.31 -60.45
C ASP A 325 -25.03 0.27 -59.33
N GLN A 326 -23.81 0.70 -59.68
CA GLN A 326 -22.82 1.23 -58.72
C GLN A 326 -22.96 2.74 -58.57
N LEU A 327 -23.30 3.41 -59.67
CA LEU A 327 -23.59 4.84 -59.72
C LEU A 327 -24.72 5.12 -60.70
N TYR A 328 -25.46 6.19 -60.44
CA TYR A 328 -26.34 6.79 -61.43
C TYR A 328 -26.16 8.30 -61.43
N ILE A 329 -26.40 8.94 -62.57
CA ILE A 329 -26.12 10.36 -62.77
C ILE A 329 -27.43 11.05 -63.11
N VAL A 330 -27.73 12.12 -62.38
CA VAL A 330 -28.86 13.00 -62.63
C VAL A 330 -28.30 14.36 -63.04
N GLU A 331 -28.49 14.72 -64.31
CA GLU A 331 -28.03 16.00 -64.85
C GLU A 331 -29.23 16.96 -64.96
N ASP A 332 -29.05 18.18 -64.45
CA ASP A 332 -29.98 19.30 -64.58
C ASP A 332 -29.25 20.49 -65.24
N ALA A 333 -29.98 21.52 -65.66
CA ALA A 333 -29.44 22.69 -66.38
C ALA A 333 -28.32 23.42 -65.61
N HIS A 334 -28.31 23.32 -64.27
CA HIS A 334 -27.40 24.07 -63.39
C HIS A 334 -26.52 23.20 -62.47
N LYS A 335 -26.81 21.90 -62.35
CA LYS A 335 -26.06 20.96 -61.49
C LYS A 335 -26.02 19.56 -62.07
N ALA A 336 -24.97 18.81 -61.79
CA ALA A 336 -24.89 17.38 -62.06
C ALA A 336 -24.69 16.62 -60.75
N SER A 337 -25.64 15.74 -60.41
CA SER A 337 -25.61 14.91 -59.21
C SER A 337 -25.18 13.49 -59.57
N ILE A 338 -24.01 13.08 -59.11
CA ILE A 338 -23.51 11.71 -59.22
C ILE A 338 -23.86 10.99 -57.93
N VAL A 339 -24.74 10.01 -58.00
CA VAL A 339 -25.19 9.27 -56.83
C VAL A 339 -24.53 7.90 -56.81
N LEU A 340 -23.73 7.68 -55.77
CA LEU A 340 -23.03 6.44 -55.51
C LEU A 340 -23.84 5.56 -54.58
N ASN A 341 -24.09 4.33 -54.99
CA ASN A 341 -24.74 3.34 -54.14
C ASN A 341 -23.82 3.00 -52.96
N GLY A 342 -24.33 3.13 -51.73
CA GLY A 342 -23.56 2.88 -50.52
C GLY A 342 -23.27 1.40 -50.29
N LEU A 343 -23.98 0.49 -50.97
CA LEU A 343 -23.75 -0.95 -50.89
C LEU A 343 -22.40 -1.31 -51.56
N GLY A 344 -21.46 -1.79 -50.74
CA GLY A 344 -20.09 -2.08 -51.17
C GLY A 344 -19.17 -0.85 -51.21
N LEU A 345 -19.69 0.37 -51.04
CA LEU A 345 -18.88 1.59 -50.88
C LEU A 345 -18.25 1.69 -49.49
N PHE A 346 -19.01 1.28 -48.48
CA PHE A 346 -18.55 1.22 -47.09
C PHE A 346 -18.92 -0.13 -46.48
N GLU A 347 -18.11 -0.59 -45.53
CA GLU A 347 -18.52 -1.69 -44.65
C GLU A 347 -19.66 -1.25 -43.71
N SER A 348 -20.41 -2.24 -43.20
CA SER A 348 -21.51 -1.97 -42.27
C SER A 348 -21.01 -1.23 -41.02
N GLY A 349 -21.64 -0.10 -40.69
CA GLY A 349 -21.26 0.75 -39.56
C GLY A 349 -19.93 1.47 -39.69
N SER A 350 -19.27 1.43 -40.86
CA SER A 350 -17.99 2.11 -41.13
C SER A 350 -18.17 3.32 -42.05
N ALA A 351 -17.23 4.26 -41.94
CA ALA A 351 -17.04 5.38 -42.88
C ALA A 351 -15.85 5.16 -43.82
N ALA A 352 -15.08 4.07 -43.65
CA ALA A 352 -13.95 3.76 -44.52
C ALA A 352 -14.43 3.23 -45.88
N VAL A 353 -13.93 3.85 -46.95
CA VAL A 353 -14.23 3.42 -48.33
C VAL A 353 -13.46 2.13 -48.65
N THR A 354 -14.13 1.15 -49.23
CA THR A 354 -13.53 -0.14 -49.61
C THR A 354 -12.48 0.03 -50.71
N GLU A 355 -11.43 -0.78 -50.69
CA GLU A 355 -10.33 -0.71 -51.69
C GLU A 355 -10.85 -0.83 -53.13
N ALA A 356 -11.83 -1.73 -53.36
CA ALA A 356 -12.45 -1.91 -54.67
C ALA A 356 -13.11 -0.63 -55.21
N ARG A 357 -13.59 0.25 -54.33
CA ARG A 357 -14.31 1.48 -54.70
C ARG A 357 -13.41 2.71 -54.75
N LYS A 358 -12.20 2.65 -54.19
CA LYS A 358 -11.20 3.73 -54.35
C LYS A 358 -10.82 3.94 -55.81
N VAL A 359 -10.73 2.85 -56.60
CA VAL A 359 -10.42 2.93 -58.05
C VAL A 359 -11.52 3.69 -58.80
N LEU A 360 -12.79 3.43 -58.48
CA LEU A 360 -13.95 4.13 -59.05
C LEU A 360 -13.94 5.62 -58.67
N LEU A 361 -13.65 5.95 -57.40
CA LEU A 361 -13.54 7.34 -56.95
C LEU A 361 -12.37 8.08 -57.61
N ALA A 362 -11.24 7.42 -57.84
CA ALA A 362 -10.11 7.99 -58.56
C ALA A 362 -10.46 8.27 -60.03
N LYS A 363 -11.19 7.36 -60.70
CA LYS A 363 -11.72 7.57 -62.06
C LYS A 363 -12.69 8.76 -62.10
N LEU A 364 -13.62 8.86 -61.14
CA LEU A 364 -14.52 10.01 -60.99
C LEU A 364 -13.75 11.31 -60.81
N ALA A 365 -12.77 11.34 -59.92
CA ALA A 365 -11.95 12.52 -59.69
C ALA A 365 -11.19 12.96 -60.96
N GLY A 366 -10.69 12.00 -61.76
CA GLY A 366 -10.04 12.28 -63.03
C GLY A 366 -10.96 12.94 -64.07
N VAL A 367 -12.24 12.52 -64.13
CA VAL A 367 -13.24 13.15 -65.01
C VAL A 367 -13.63 14.54 -64.50
N ILE A 368 -13.87 14.67 -63.18
CA ILE A 368 -14.22 15.93 -62.53
C ILE A 368 -13.10 16.97 -62.64
N LEU A 369 -11.83 16.55 -62.72
CA LEU A 369 -10.68 17.43 -62.86
C LEU A 369 -10.79 18.37 -64.08
N ASN A 370 -11.41 17.90 -65.16
CA ASN A 370 -11.57 18.65 -66.41
C ASN A 370 -12.82 19.56 -66.42
N ILE A 371 -13.68 19.49 -65.40
CA ILE A 371 -14.94 20.23 -65.31
C ILE A 371 -14.78 21.35 -64.28
N SER A 372 -14.95 22.61 -64.64
CA SER A 372 -14.92 23.71 -63.65
C SER A 372 -16.25 23.81 -62.89
N ALA A 373 -16.31 23.25 -61.69
CA ALA A 373 -17.49 23.22 -60.83
C ALA A 373 -17.10 23.25 -59.35
N ASP A 374 -17.98 23.83 -58.53
CA ASP A 374 -17.94 23.69 -57.07
C ASP A 374 -18.52 22.32 -56.70
N ILE A 375 -17.94 21.65 -55.70
CA ILE A 375 -18.24 20.25 -55.40
C ILE A 375 -18.81 20.16 -53.99
N LEU A 376 -20.01 19.59 -53.87
CA LEU A 376 -20.64 19.25 -52.60
C LEU A 376 -20.78 17.73 -52.51
N VAL A 377 -20.27 17.14 -51.45
CA VAL A 377 -20.41 15.71 -51.14
C VAL A 377 -21.39 15.55 -49.98
N VAL A 378 -22.51 14.89 -50.24
CA VAL A 378 -23.59 14.68 -49.28
C VAL A 378 -23.72 13.19 -48.96
N GLY A 379 -23.65 12.85 -47.68
CA GLY A 379 -23.85 11.49 -47.20
C GLY A 379 -25.29 11.26 -46.73
N HIS A 380 -25.85 10.10 -47.10
CA HIS A 380 -27.16 9.64 -46.66
C HIS A 380 -27.08 8.26 -45.99
N THR A 381 -27.97 8.01 -45.03
CA THR A 381 -28.13 6.72 -44.35
C THR A 381 -29.57 6.24 -44.44
N ASP A 382 -29.82 4.99 -44.05
CA ASP A 382 -31.18 4.49 -43.85
C ASP A 382 -31.75 4.98 -42.51
N ASP A 383 -33.04 4.66 -42.28
CA ASP A 383 -33.80 4.98 -41.07
C ASP A 383 -33.48 4.07 -39.88
N VAL A 384 -32.55 3.12 -40.05
CA VAL A 384 -32.12 2.25 -38.95
C VAL A 384 -31.13 3.04 -38.08
N PRO A 385 -31.44 3.30 -36.80
CA PRO A 385 -30.59 4.13 -35.96
C PRO A 385 -29.27 3.42 -35.65
N ILE A 386 -28.13 4.03 -35.99
CA ILE A 386 -26.82 3.58 -35.54
C ILE A 386 -26.46 4.22 -34.20
N ARG A 387 -25.96 3.39 -33.27
CA ARG A 387 -25.37 3.84 -32.00
C ARG A 387 -24.15 2.99 -31.69
N SER A 388 -23.01 3.38 -32.25
CA SER A 388 -21.72 2.75 -31.96
C SER A 388 -20.79 3.72 -31.23
N ILE A 389 -19.72 3.18 -30.64
CA ILE A 389 -18.69 4.01 -29.98
C ILE A 389 -18.07 4.99 -30.97
N ALA A 390 -17.90 4.57 -32.24
CA ALA A 390 -17.35 5.40 -33.30
C ALA A 390 -18.36 6.42 -33.86
N PHE A 391 -19.65 6.04 -33.96
CA PHE A 391 -20.70 6.88 -34.54
C PHE A 391 -21.94 6.91 -33.63
N PRO A 392 -22.02 7.93 -32.75
CA PRO A 392 -23.16 8.15 -31.88
C PRO A 392 -24.53 8.38 -32.58
N SER A 393 -24.55 8.82 -33.84
CA SER A 393 -25.80 9.03 -34.60
C SER A 393 -25.64 8.84 -36.12
N ASN A 394 -26.77 8.60 -36.81
CA ASN A 394 -26.82 8.48 -38.27
C ASN A 394 -26.31 9.74 -38.99
N TRP A 395 -26.55 10.92 -38.41
CA TRP A 395 -26.01 12.18 -38.93
C TRP A 395 -24.49 12.17 -38.95
N GLN A 396 -23.85 11.75 -37.85
CA GLN A 396 -22.39 11.69 -37.78
C GLN A 396 -21.81 10.63 -38.73
N LEU A 397 -22.44 9.47 -38.84
CA LEU A 397 -22.04 8.44 -39.81
C LEU A 397 -22.13 8.95 -41.25
N SER A 398 -23.23 9.61 -41.60
CA SER A 398 -23.45 10.14 -42.96
C SER A 398 -22.42 11.21 -43.32
N LYS A 399 -22.14 12.14 -42.39
CA LYS A 399 -21.13 13.18 -42.57
C LYS A 399 -19.72 12.60 -42.68
N ALA A 400 -19.39 11.60 -41.85
CA ALA A 400 -18.09 10.94 -41.89
C ALA A 400 -17.85 10.20 -43.21
N ARG A 401 -18.87 9.51 -43.74
CA ARG A 401 -18.82 8.85 -45.07
C ARG A 401 -18.59 9.84 -46.20
N ALA A 402 -19.31 10.95 -46.18
CA ALA A 402 -19.12 12.04 -47.15
C ALA A 402 -17.71 12.62 -47.08
N ALA A 403 -17.18 12.82 -45.86
CA ALA A 403 -15.82 13.30 -45.65
C ALA A 403 -14.76 12.32 -46.20
N SER A 404 -14.93 11.02 -45.98
CA SER A 404 -14.00 10.02 -46.52
C SER A 404 -13.97 9.98 -48.05
N VAL A 405 -15.13 10.17 -48.70
CA VAL A 405 -15.19 10.32 -50.16
C VAL A 405 -14.53 11.62 -50.61
N ALA A 406 -14.79 12.74 -49.92
CA ALA A 406 -14.16 14.02 -50.24
C ALA A 406 -12.63 13.96 -50.16
N VAL A 407 -12.07 13.34 -49.11
CA VAL A 407 -10.61 13.17 -48.97
C VAL A 407 -10.01 12.43 -50.18
N LEU A 408 -10.66 11.36 -50.64
CA LEU A 408 -10.18 10.60 -51.81
C LEU A 408 -10.29 11.41 -53.11
N LEU A 409 -11.32 12.24 -53.26
CA LEU A 409 -11.44 13.14 -54.40
C LEU A 409 -10.36 14.25 -54.36
N GLU A 410 -10.05 14.80 -53.18
CA GLU A 410 -9.05 15.86 -53.00
C GLU A 410 -7.64 15.43 -53.42
N GLU A 411 -7.27 14.15 -53.25
CA GLU A 411 -5.97 13.61 -53.66
C GLU A 411 -5.66 13.89 -55.14
N THR A 412 -6.69 13.80 -55.99
CA THR A 412 -6.60 14.03 -57.44
C THR A 412 -6.97 15.46 -57.83
N LEU A 413 -7.99 16.04 -57.18
CA LEU A 413 -8.55 17.35 -57.53
C LEU A 413 -7.78 18.56 -57.00
N ARG A 414 -6.76 18.34 -56.14
CA ARG A 414 -5.76 19.29 -55.61
C ARG A 414 -6.13 20.78 -55.72
N LYS A 415 -6.45 21.42 -54.56
CA LYS A 415 -6.81 22.84 -54.39
C LYS A 415 -8.21 23.26 -54.85
N ARG A 416 -9.08 22.35 -55.29
CA ARG A 416 -10.53 22.63 -55.43
C ARG A 416 -11.22 22.62 -54.06
N ARG A 417 -12.25 23.45 -53.90
CA ARG A 417 -13.06 23.46 -52.68
C ARG A 417 -14.08 22.34 -52.76
N ILE A 418 -14.02 21.42 -51.82
CA ILE A 418 -15.03 20.38 -51.63
C ILE A 418 -15.74 20.67 -50.32
N GLU A 419 -17.06 20.86 -50.39
CA GLU A 419 -17.92 20.98 -49.22
C GLU A 419 -18.49 19.61 -48.85
N VAL A 420 -18.65 19.36 -47.55
CA VAL A 420 -19.07 18.05 -47.02
C VAL A 420 -20.26 18.22 -46.09
N GLU A 421 -21.33 17.49 -46.37
CA GLU A 421 -22.55 17.50 -45.57
C GLU A 421 -23.06 16.08 -45.28
N GLY A 422 -23.70 15.91 -44.13
CA GLY A 422 -24.38 14.67 -43.76
C GLY A 422 -25.85 14.94 -43.51
N LEU A 423 -26.73 14.26 -44.25
CA LEU A 423 -28.18 14.44 -44.15
C LEU A 423 -28.89 13.28 -43.45
N ALA A 424 -28.17 12.25 -43.00
CA ALA A 424 -28.73 11.05 -42.39
C ALA A 424 -29.86 10.45 -43.28
N ASP A 425 -31.00 10.12 -42.67
CA ASP A 425 -32.21 9.56 -43.27
C ASP A 425 -33.23 10.61 -43.75
N ARG A 426 -32.88 11.91 -43.73
CA ARG A 426 -33.83 13.01 -43.92
C ARG A 426 -34.33 13.20 -45.35
N GLN A 427 -33.60 12.69 -46.33
CA GLN A 427 -33.95 12.76 -47.75
C GLN A 427 -33.87 11.36 -48.38
N PRO A 428 -34.82 10.47 -48.07
CA PRO A 428 -34.86 9.14 -48.65
C PRO A 428 -35.21 9.24 -50.14
N LEU A 429 -34.48 8.53 -50.99
CA LEU A 429 -34.78 8.43 -52.42
C LEU A 429 -36.04 7.59 -52.67
N VAL A 430 -36.19 6.53 -51.87
CA VAL A 430 -37.32 5.60 -51.87
C VAL A 430 -37.82 5.37 -50.46
N PRO A 431 -39.10 5.03 -50.22
CA PRO A 431 -39.59 4.71 -48.87
C PRO A 431 -38.79 3.57 -48.23
N ASN A 432 -38.42 3.68 -46.95
CA ASN A 432 -37.66 2.67 -46.19
C ASN A 432 -38.44 1.36 -45.87
N SER A 433 -39.33 0.94 -46.76
CA SER A 433 -40.27 -0.18 -46.55
C SER A 433 -39.63 -1.57 -46.53
N ASN A 434 -38.53 -1.78 -47.26
CA ASN A 434 -37.83 -3.06 -47.34
C ASN A 434 -36.29 -2.89 -47.32
N ALA A 435 -35.56 -4.01 -47.22
CA ALA A 435 -34.10 -4.00 -47.12
C ALA A 435 -33.42 -3.42 -48.36
N ASP A 436 -33.98 -3.69 -49.56
CA ASP A 436 -33.45 -3.19 -50.82
C ASP A 436 -33.62 -1.68 -50.97
N ASN A 437 -34.76 -1.13 -50.54
CA ASN A 437 -34.99 0.31 -50.51
C ASN A 437 -34.08 1.02 -49.50
N ARG A 438 -33.87 0.41 -48.33
CA ARG A 438 -32.88 0.92 -47.36
C ARG A 438 -31.46 0.90 -47.93
N ALA A 439 -31.10 -0.12 -48.70
CA ALA A 439 -29.81 -0.17 -49.38
C ALA A 439 -29.64 1.00 -50.36
N LYS A 440 -30.68 1.34 -51.15
CA LYS A 440 -30.69 2.50 -52.05
C LYS A 440 -30.60 3.85 -51.32
N ASN A 441 -31.13 3.93 -50.10
CA ASN A 441 -31.07 5.15 -49.30
C ASN A 441 -29.71 5.36 -48.61
N ARG A 442 -28.95 4.29 -48.38
CA ARG A 442 -27.53 4.39 -48.01
C ARG A 442 -26.74 4.78 -49.26
N ARG A 443 -26.48 6.06 -49.46
CA ARG A 443 -25.82 6.59 -50.66
C ARG A 443 -24.94 7.78 -50.35
N VAL A 444 -24.02 8.08 -51.26
CA VAL A 444 -23.26 9.33 -51.25
C VAL A 444 -23.52 10.06 -52.56
N GLU A 445 -23.97 11.30 -52.47
CA GLU A 445 -24.24 12.15 -53.61
C GLU A 445 -23.11 13.17 -53.77
N ILE A 446 -22.51 13.21 -54.95
CA ILE A 446 -21.52 14.22 -55.33
C ILE A 446 -22.24 15.16 -56.29
N THR A 447 -22.58 16.35 -55.80
CA THR A 447 -23.21 17.40 -56.61
C THR A 447 -22.14 18.35 -57.12
N LEU A 448 -22.11 18.50 -58.43
CA LEU A 448 -21.29 19.48 -59.13
C LEU A 448 -22.16 20.69 -59.45
N PHE A 449 -21.89 21.81 -58.80
CA PHE A 449 -22.53 23.09 -59.09
C PHE A 449 -21.69 23.83 -60.12
N LYS A 450 -22.33 24.20 -61.23
CA LYS A 450 -21.65 24.89 -62.32
C LYS A 450 -21.25 26.30 -61.86
N LEU A 451 -19.99 26.65 -62.06
CA LEU A 451 -19.39 27.96 -61.75
C LEU A 451 -19.67 29.02 -62.80
#